data_AF-A0A661B9F9-F1
#
_entry.id   AF-A0A661B9F9-F1
#
_cell.length_a   1.000
_cell.length_b   1.000
_cell.length_c   1.000
_cell.angle_alpha   90.00
_cell.angle_beta   90.00
_cell.angle_gamma   90.00
#
_symmetry.space_group_name_H-M   'P 1'
#
loop_
_entity.id
_entity.type
_entity.pdbx_description
1 polymer ?
#
loop_
_entity_poly.entity_id
_entity_poly.type
_entity_poly.pdbx_seq_one_letter_code
_entity_poly.pdbx_strand_id
1 'polypeptide(L)'
;MRKCLVAIFLLLVISAAFAEDIPEGILDLVTAYKQALDERSVEFLDGKLAKDFDFAGAGQELSTLVLEQIVSTGVYNLEEIYEIEVEYSGDTAHITISALVSSSGIQQESVDMFDAITEDGIWKILKLGQGVAQPMIIQDPTKDLVFSVSGPARTVVKFAPELDHIVIEAGLSDGSTVNFVVDNGTPISIIDARYADRFEPLGDLAALQAMGVSGEIGNTGAVTVDLLKIEDIEIENLMAITMDISHLSDALDTEIIGLLGTDFLGRFAWTLDYSGRKIILSRLDDNGRPLDETDPLISTNPSHTIGFERTMHLLYVAAEFAPGVVANVILDSGAGGGVITPEIFEKLPEKSYEPGESDTLMGADKEKRVVKSITPKELRIGPVSRSDYIIAISDLSHLDIEGLPTKVDGIIGYNFFQDWLITTWFDKNVIELRPIPK
;
A
#
# COMPACT_ATOMS: atom_id res chain seq x y z
N MET A 1 37.28 41.26 17.37
CA MET A 1 36.96 40.12 18.26
C MET A 1 37.00 38.86 17.41
N ARG A 2 38.03 38.02 17.61
CA ARG A 2 38.22 36.76 16.86
C ARG A 2 37.22 35.73 17.40
N LYS A 3 36.40 35.14 16.52
CA LYS A 3 35.51 34.02 16.86
C LYS A 3 36.37 32.75 16.99
N CYS A 4 36.35 32.13 18.16
CA CYS A 4 36.92 30.80 18.38
C CYS A 4 36.04 29.76 17.66
N LEU A 5 36.67 28.95 16.82
CA LEU A 5 36.14 27.68 16.33
C LEU A 5 36.34 26.67 17.47
N VAL A 6 35.27 26.13 18.05
CA VAL A 6 35.34 25.01 18.99
C VAL A 6 35.07 23.76 18.19
N ALA A 7 36.13 23.01 17.87
CA ALA A 7 36.00 21.64 17.39
C ALA A 7 35.74 20.75 18.61
N ILE A 8 34.54 20.19 18.71
CA ILE A 8 34.18 19.19 19.72
C ILE A 8 34.67 17.84 19.17
N PHE A 9 35.78 17.35 19.70
CA PHE A 9 36.19 15.96 19.54
C PHE A 9 35.34 15.14 20.54
N LEU A 10 34.33 14.42 20.04
CA LEU A 10 33.59 13.43 20.83
C LEU A 10 34.48 12.19 20.97
N LEU A 11 34.92 11.90 22.19
CA LEU A 11 35.79 10.77 22.50
C LEU A 11 34.91 9.53 22.70
N LEU A 12 34.83 8.63 21.71
CA LEU A 12 34.21 7.31 21.87
C LEU A 12 35.04 6.50 22.88
N VAL A 13 34.46 6.14 24.02
CA VAL A 13 35.08 5.21 24.97
C VAL A 13 34.48 3.82 24.69
N ILE A 14 35.06 3.10 23.72
CA ILE A 14 34.74 1.69 23.50
C ILE A 14 35.37 0.91 24.66
N SER A 15 34.54 0.23 25.46
CA SER A 15 35.02 -0.60 26.54
C SER A 15 35.75 -1.81 25.97
N ALA A 16 37.01 -2.00 26.37
CA ALA A 16 37.88 -3.04 25.84
C ALA A 16 37.52 -4.41 26.43
N ALA A 17 36.62 -5.14 25.77
CA ALA A 17 36.46 -6.57 25.96
C ALA A 17 36.06 -7.20 24.61
N PHE A 18 37.05 -7.74 23.89
CA PHE A 18 36.94 -8.49 22.63
C PHE A 18 36.58 -7.70 21.35
N ALA A 19 37.27 -6.59 21.07
CA ALA A 19 37.27 -6.07 19.70
C ALA A 19 38.23 -6.91 18.83
N GLU A 20 37.69 -7.74 17.93
CA GLU A 20 38.39 -7.99 16.67
C GLU A 20 38.67 -6.62 16.00
N ASP A 21 39.82 -6.44 15.35
CA ASP A 21 40.14 -5.18 14.68
C ASP A 21 39.12 -4.93 13.55
N ILE A 22 38.08 -4.13 13.82
CA ILE A 22 37.07 -3.74 12.84
C ILE A 22 37.76 -2.93 11.73
N PRO A 23 37.63 -3.31 10.44
CA PRO A 23 38.19 -2.58 9.33
C PRO A 23 37.75 -1.13 9.31
N GLU A 24 38.68 -0.22 9.00
CA GLU A 24 38.43 1.23 8.92
C GLU A 24 37.26 1.56 7.98
N GLY A 25 37.12 0.82 6.88
CA GLY A 25 35.98 0.99 5.96
C GLY A 25 34.62 0.65 6.59
N ILE A 26 34.53 -0.37 7.44
CA ILE A 26 33.27 -0.70 8.14
C ILE A 26 32.94 0.36 9.18
N LEU A 27 33.95 0.85 9.91
CA LEU A 27 33.75 1.93 10.88
C LEU A 27 33.28 3.24 10.22
N ASP A 28 33.80 3.54 9.03
CA ASP A 28 33.38 4.67 8.20
C ASP A 28 31.91 4.52 7.74
N LEU A 29 31.46 3.32 7.37
CA LEU A 29 30.04 3.07 7.06
C LEU A 29 29.13 3.30 8.27
N VAL A 30 29.48 2.75 9.44
CA VAL A 30 28.70 2.94 10.68
C VAL A 30 28.61 4.43 11.05
N THR A 31 29.73 5.15 10.94
CA THR A 31 29.80 6.58 11.26
C THR A 31 28.94 7.39 10.29
N ALA A 32 29.03 7.12 9.00
CA ALA A 32 28.26 7.81 7.98
C ALA A 32 26.76 7.56 8.12
N TYR A 33 26.36 6.32 8.46
CA TYR A 33 24.98 5.97 8.71
C TYR A 33 24.41 6.69 9.94
N LYS A 34 25.12 6.69 11.06
CA LYS A 34 24.72 7.48 12.24
C LYS A 34 24.60 8.96 11.89
N GLN A 35 25.57 9.51 11.17
CA GLN A 35 25.57 10.92 10.78
C GLN A 35 24.39 11.26 9.85
N ALA A 36 24.04 10.35 8.94
CA ALA A 36 22.87 10.52 8.08
C ALA A 36 21.60 10.68 8.91
N LEU A 37 21.39 9.82 9.92
CA LEU A 37 20.26 9.90 10.85
C LEU A 37 20.27 11.21 11.66
N ASP A 38 21.39 11.53 12.29
CA ASP A 38 21.53 12.71 13.16
C ASP A 38 21.24 14.02 12.40
N GLU A 39 21.76 14.14 11.17
CA GLU A 39 21.66 15.33 10.34
C GLU A 39 20.45 15.29 9.40
N ARG A 40 19.68 14.19 9.43
CA ARG A 40 18.51 13.95 8.57
C ARG A 40 18.78 14.13 7.08
N SER A 41 19.94 13.66 6.63
CA SER A 41 20.37 13.79 5.25
C SER A 41 21.03 12.50 4.75
N VAL A 42 20.53 11.97 3.64
CA VAL A 42 21.13 10.78 2.99
C VAL A 42 22.42 11.09 2.26
N GLU A 43 22.77 12.36 2.02
CA GLU A 43 24.00 12.75 1.34
C GLU A 43 25.26 12.22 2.06
N PHE A 44 25.19 11.97 3.37
CA PHE A 44 26.28 11.35 4.13
C PHE A 44 26.57 9.90 3.69
N LEU A 45 25.63 9.25 3.01
CA LEU A 45 25.74 7.90 2.44
C LEU A 45 26.12 7.90 0.96
N ASP A 46 26.41 9.06 0.36
CA ASP A 46 26.82 9.16 -1.03
C ASP A 46 28.06 8.31 -1.33
N GLY A 47 27.92 7.40 -2.30
CA GLY A 47 28.98 6.46 -2.70
C GLY A 47 29.25 5.33 -1.70
N LYS A 48 28.50 5.26 -0.60
CA LYS A 48 28.61 4.21 0.45
C LYS A 48 27.58 3.11 0.31
N LEU A 49 26.57 3.26 -0.56
CA LEU A 49 25.59 2.24 -0.89
C LEU A 49 26.10 1.36 -2.05
N ALA A 50 25.95 0.04 -1.90
CA ALA A 50 26.30 -0.93 -2.93
C ALA A 50 25.40 -0.75 -4.17
N LYS A 51 25.83 -1.28 -5.32
CA LYS A 51 25.01 -1.21 -6.54
C LYS A 51 23.67 -1.92 -6.34
N ASP A 52 23.68 -3.08 -5.71
CA ASP A 52 22.49 -3.90 -5.46
C ASP A 52 21.98 -3.69 -4.02
N PHE A 53 22.05 -2.45 -3.53
CA PHE A 53 21.58 -2.06 -2.21
C PHE A 53 20.10 -2.39 -2.01
N ASP A 54 19.79 -2.99 -0.86
CA ASP A 54 18.44 -3.36 -0.46
C ASP A 54 18.11 -2.85 0.95
N PHE A 55 17.10 -2.00 1.06
CA PHE A 55 16.61 -1.50 2.33
C PHE A 55 15.37 -2.29 2.74
N ALA A 56 15.48 -3.12 3.78
CA ALA A 56 14.41 -3.94 4.35
C ALA A 56 13.60 -4.75 3.30
N GLY A 57 14.26 -5.25 2.24
CA GLY A 57 13.58 -6.02 1.20
C GLY A 57 12.83 -5.18 0.16
N ALA A 58 12.95 -3.85 0.17
CA ALA A 58 12.35 -2.92 -0.81
C ALA A 58 12.70 -3.25 -2.27
N GLY A 59 13.81 -3.95 -2.50
CA GLY A 59 14.38 -4.12 -3.82
C GLY A 59 15.13 -2.87 -4.30
N GLN A 60 15.93 -3.03 -5.34
CA GLN A 60 16.90 -2.03 -5.80
C GLN A 60 16.27 -0.67 -6.18
N GLU A 61 15.05 -0.69 -6.72
CA GLU A 61 14.39 0.52 -7.25
C GLU A 61 13.85 1.44 -6.14
N LEU A 62 13.33 0.86 -5.04
CA LEU A 62 12.67 1.61 -3.97
C LEU A 62 13.57 1.85 -2.76
N SER A 63 14.65 1.09 -2.60
CA SER A 63 15.49 1.10 -1.38
C SER A 63 16.04 2.48 -1.02
N THR A 64 16.49 3.26 -2.01
CA THR A 64 17.05 4.60 -1.76
C THR A 64 15.97 5.60 -1.34
N LEU A 65 14.78 5.52 -1.93
CA LEU A 65 13.64 6.38 -1.56
C LEU A 65 13.19 6.11 -0.12
N VAL A 66 13.08 4.82 0.25
CA VAL A 66 12.71 4.40 1.61
C VAL A 66 13.76 4.86 2.62
N LEU A 67 15.04 4.68 2.31
CA LEU A 67 16.15 5.17 3.14
C LEU A 67 16.09 6.69 3.32
N GLU A 68 15.90 7.44 2.24
CA GLU A 68 15.78 8.90 2.28
C GLU A 68 14.61 9.36 3.14
N GLN A 69 13.47 8.68 3.03
CA GLN A 69 12.33 8.96 3.89
C GLN A 69 12.65 8.73 5.36
N ILE A 70 13.23 7.60 5.73
CA ILE A 70 13.57 7.28 7.12
C ILE A 70 14.56 8.28 7.71
N VAL A 71 15.60 8.60 6.94
CA VAL A 71 16.64 9.54 7.35
C VAL A 71 16.07 10.96 7.49
N SER A 72 15.36 11.46 6.48
CA SER A 72 14.83 12.85 6.48
C SER A 72 13.78 13.09 7.57
N THR A 73 12.97 12.07 7.89
CA THR A 73 11.94 12.16 8.92
C THR A 73 12.53 12.06 10.33
N GLY A 74 13.70 11.45 10.49
CA GLY A 74 14.39 11.31 11.78
C GLY A 74 13.61 10.45 12.77
N VAL A 75 13.02 9.35 12.26
CA VAL A 75 12.12 8.46 13.03
C VAL A 75 12.80 7.84 14.23
N TYR A 76 14.10 7.61 14.11
CA TYR A 76 14.96 7.23 15.20
C TYR A 76 16.38 7.78 15.00
N ASN A 77 17.16 7.81 16.08
CA ASN A 77 18.60 8.04 16.02
C ASN A 77 19.34 6.97 16.81
N LEU A 78 20.56 6.66 16.37
CA LEU A 78 21.52 5.91 17.16
C LEU A 78 22.26 6.92 18.05
N GLU A 79 21.88 7.07 19.31
CA GLU A 79 22.41 8.09 20.23
C GLU A 79 23.85 7.75 20.65
N GLU A 80 24.00 6.66 21.39
CA GLU A 80 25.28 6.17 21.93
C GLU A 80 25.49 4.74 21.47
N ILE A 81 26.56 4.50 20.69
CA ILE A 81 26.93 3.14 20.23
C ILE A 81 27.87 2.53 21.26
N TYR A 82 27.46 1.39 21.83
CA TYR A 82 28.18 0.68 22.87
C TYR A 82 29.12 -0.39 22.30
N GLU A 83 28.68 -1.07 21.25
CA GLU A 83 29.35 -2.23 20.69
C GLU A 83 29.04 -2.36 19.20
N ILE A 84 30.05 -2.82 18.45
CA ILE A 84 29.93 -3.17 17.04
C ILE A 84 30.53 -4.56 16.88
N GLU A 85 29.71 -5.52 16.45
CA GLU A 85 30.15 -6.87 16.11
C GLU A 85 30.14 -7.04 14.58
N VAL A 86 31.11 -7.79 14.04
CA VAL A 86 31.24 -8.01 12.60
C VAL A 86 31.46 -9.49 12.33
N GLU A 87 30.56 -10.10 11.56
CA GLU A 87 30.69 -11.48 11.11
C GLU A 87 31.01 -11.53 9.61
N TYR A 88 32.17 -12.08 9.23
CA TYR A 88 32.61 -12.15 7.84
C TYR A 88 32.13 -13.41 7.13
N SER A 89 31.70 -13.25 5.87
CA SER A 89 31.37 -14.36 4.97
C SER A 89 31.85 -14.05 3.55
N GLY A 90 33.12 -14.34 3.27
CA GLY A 90 33.72 -14.03 1.96
C GLY A 90 33.90 -12.53 1.76
N ASP A 91 33.31 -11.96 0.71
CA ASP A 91 33.37 -10.53 0.39
C ASP A 91 32.29 -9.70 1.10
N THR A 92 31.45 -10.35 1.92
CA THR A 92 30.39 -9.71 2.71
C THR A 92 30.69 -9.75 4.21
N ALA A 93 30.12 -8.80 4.94
CA ALA A 93 30.13 -8.77 6.39
C ALA A 93 28.73 -8.46 6.91
N HIS A 94 28.32 -9.12 8.00
CA HIS A 94 27.14 -8.75 8.78
C HIS A 94 27.59 -7.88 9.95
N ILE A 95 27.03 -6.69 10.11
CA ILE A 95 27.38 -5.73 11.15
C ILE A 95 26.21 -5.63 12.12
N THR A 96 26.48 -5.85 13.41
CA THR A 96 25.52 -5.66 14.50
C THR A 96 25.96 -4.47 15.36
N ILE A 97 25.06 -3.53 15.60
CA ILE A 97 25.31 -2.27 16.32
C ILE A 97 24.43 -2.25 17.57
N SER A 98 25.03 -2.44 18.74
CA SER A 98 24.32 -2.24 20.02
C SER A 98 24.40 -0.77 20.42
N ALA A 99 23.25 -0.11 20.55
CA ALA A 99 23.20 1.32 20.80
C ALA A 99 22.01 1.73 21.69
N LEU A 100 22.11 2.92 22.28
CA LEU A 100 20.94 3.64 22.77
C LEU A 100 20.21 4.22 21.57
N VAL A 101 18.98 3.80 21.36
CA VAL A 101 18.16 4.25 20.24
C VAL A 101 17.08 5.19 20.76
N SER A 102 17.00 6.38 20.20
CA SER A 102 15.88 7.30 20.44
C SER A 102 14.86 7.16 19.32
N SER A 103 13.58 6.98 19.66
CA SER A 103 12.46 7.03 18.71
C SER A 103 11.24 7.58 19.43
N SER A 104 10.50 8.51 18.80
CA SER A 104 9.32 9.15 19.42
C SER A 104 9.58 9.76 20.81
N GLY A 105 10.81 10.22 21.06
CA GLY A 105 11.22 10.76 22.37
C GLY A 105 11.45 9.73 23.48
N ILE A 106 11.33 8.43 23.17
CA ILE A 106 11.68 7.31 24.05
C ILE A 106 13.11 6.87 23.71
N GLN A 107 13.95 6.72 24.73
CA GLN A 107 15.29 6.15 24.60
C GLN A 107 15.33 4.76 25.21
N GLN A 108 15.83 3.79 24.47
CA GLN A 108 15.99 2.42 24.92
C GLN A 108 17.24 1.78 24.33
N GLU A 109 17.85 0.85 25.08
CA GLU A 109 18.90 0.00 24.54
C GLU A 109 18.32 -0.92 23.48
N SER A 110 18.94 -0.95 22.30
CA SER A 110 18.49 -1.76 21.19
C SER A 110 19.64 -2.11 20.25
N VAL A 111 19.32 -2.87 19.21
CA VAL A 111 20.28 -3.36 18.23
C VAL A 111 19.83 -2.95 16.83
N ASP A 112 20.72 -2.29 16.09
CA ASP A 112 20.58 -2.13 14.65
C ASP A 112 21.54 -3.06 13.91
N MET A 113 21.28 -3.32 12.63
CA MET A 113 22.13 -4.19 11.84
C MET A 113 22.06 -3.87 10.35
N PHE A 114 23.19 -4.10 9.67
CA PHE A 114 23.30 -3.96 8.23
C PHE A 114 24.31 -4.96 7.66
N ASP A 115 24.10 -5.36 6.40
CA ASP A 115 25.08 -6.15 5.66
C ASP A 115 25.94 -5.20 4.82
N ALA A 116 27.24 -5.46 4.75
CA ALA A 116 28.17 -4.77 3.88
C ALA A 116 28.79 -5.73 2.87
N ILE A 117 29.20 -5.19 1.73
CA ILE A 117 29.94 -5.90 0.67
C ILE A 117 31.15 -5.09 0.25
N THR A 118 32.20 -5.79 -0.20
CA THR A 118 33.36 -5.15 -0.80
C THR A 118 33.18 -5.00 -2.32
N GLU A 119 33.07 -3.78 -2.83
CA GLU A 119 33.10 -3.46 -4.26
C GLU A 119 34.43 -2.77 -4.61
N ASP A 120 35.22 -3.36 -5.51
CA ASP A 120 36.56 -2.86 -5.90
C ASP A 120 37.51 -2.59 -4.71
N GLY A 121 37.38 -3.37 -3.64
CA GLY A 121 38.18 -3.22 -2.42
C GLY A 121 37.65 -2.17 -1.43
N ILE A 122 36.48 -1.58 -1.69
CA ILE A 122 35.85 -0.58 -0.85
C ILE A 122 34.58 -1.17 -0.22
N TRP A 123 34.46 -1.07 1.10
CA TRP A 123 33.26 -1.49 1.82
C TRP A 123 32.08 -0.57 1.49
N LYS A 124 30.93 -1.17 1.22
CA LYS A 124 29.66 -0.49 0.98
C LYS A 124 28.52 -1.21 1.70
N ILE A 125 27.49 -0.47 2.06
CA ILE A 125 26.26 -1.02 2.64
C ILE A 125 25.52 -1.77 1.54
N LEU A 126 25.38 -3.08 1.71
CA LEU A 126 24.61 -3.97 0.85
C LEU A 126 23.15 -4.04 1.28
N LYS A 127 22.89 -4.17 2.58
CA LYS A 127 21.53 -4.21 3.10
C LYS A 127 21.40 -3.42 4.38
N LEU A 128 20.30 -2.71 4.55
CA LEU A 128 20.00 -1.90 5.73
C LEU A 128 18.53 -2.13 6.13
N GLY A 129 18.12 -1.72 7.33
CA GLY A 129 16.74 -1.91 7.78
C GLY A 129 16.44 -3.32 8.29
N GLN A 130 17.44 -4.00 8.88
CA GLN A 130 17.29 -5.34 9.45
C GLN A 130 17.16 -5.34 11.00
N GLY A 131 17.50 -4.23 11.68
CA GLY A 131 17.38 -4.07 13.14
C GLY A 131 16.32 -3.04 13.54
N VAL A 132 16.60 -2.12 14.47
CA VAL A 132 15.65 -1.03 14.82
C VAL A 132 15.15 -0.21 13.62
N ALA A 133 15.94 -0.21 12.55
CA ALA A 133 15.62 0.46 11.31
C ALA A 133 14.65 -0.32 10.41
N GLN A 134 13.97 -1.39 10.83
CA GLN A 134 12.99 -2.09 9.98
C GLN A 134 11.75 -1.23 9.76
N PRO A 135 11.52 -0.62 8.58
CA PRO A 135 10.20 -0.22 8.20
C PRO A 135 9.30 -1.44 8.03
N MET A 136 8.03 -1.32 8.39
CA MET A 136 6.98 -2.08 7.75
C MET A 136 6.93 -1.67 6.28
N ILE A 137 7.80 -2.26 5.44
CA ILE A 137 7.62 -2.20 4.00
C ILE A 137 6.53 -3.19 3.67
N ILE A 138 5.36 -2.68 3.35
CA ILE A 138 4.29 -3.52 2.84
C ILE A 138 4.61 -3.83 1.39
N GLN A 139 5.20 -5.00 1.18
CA GLN A 139 5.46 -5.57 -0.14
C GLN A 139 4.19 -6.20 -0.69
N ASP A 140 3.49 -6.94 0.17
CA ASP A 140 2.21 -7.55 -0.10
C ASP A 140 1.21 -7.20 1.01
N PRO A 141 0.31 -6.22 0.80
CA PRO A 141 -0.69 -5.84 1.80
C PRO A 141 -1.59 -7.00 2.23
N THR A 142 -1.73 -8.04 1.39
CA THR A 142 -2.52 -9.23 1.72
C THR A 142 -1.85 -10.15 2.75
N LYS A 143 -0.56 -9.96 3.05
CA LYS A 143 0.22 -10.86 3.91
C LYS A 143 0.94 -10.14 5.04
N ASP A 144 1.46 -8.95 4.76
CA ASP A 144 2.39 -8.27 5.67
C ASP A 144 1.70 -7.61 6.87
N LEU A 145 0.40 -7.30 6.76
CA LEU A 145 -0.37 -6.66 7.83
C LEU A 145 -1.09 -7.68 8.71
N VAL A 146 -0.76 -7.70 10.01
CA VAL A 146 -1.29 -8.68 10.95
C VAL A 146 -2.50 -8.14 11.70
N PHE A 147 -3.65 -8.78 11.51
CA PHE A 147 -4.88 -8.59 12.28
C PHE A 147 -5.67 -9.90 12.27
N SER A 148 -6.55 -10.12 13.24
CA SER A 148 -7.33 -11.36 13.30
C SER A 148 -8.74 -11.19 12.75
N VAL A 149 -9.21 -12.17 11.99
CA VAL A 149 -10.61 -12.28 11.55
C VAL A 149 -11.21 -13.52 12.16
N SER A 150 -12.29 -13.36 12.92
CA SER A 150 -13.08 -14.46 13.52
C SER A 150 -14.53 -14.43 13.04
N GLY A 151 -15.30 -15.49 13.31
CA GLY A 151 -16.68 -15.66 12.82
C GLY A 151 -16.86 -16.89 11.91
N PRO A 152 -17.93 -16.95 11.11
CA PRO A 152 -18.16 -18.04 10.16
C PRO A 152 -17.18 -17.99 8.98
N ALA A 153 -17.10 -19.08 8.21
CA ALA A 153 -16.24 -19.15 7.01
C ALA A 153 -16.75 -18.27 5.85
N ARG A 154 -18.03 -17.92 5.87
CA ARG A 154 -18.71 -17.18 4.81
C ARG A 154 -19.70 -16.19 5.40
N THR A 155 -19.61 -14.94 4.98
CA THR A 155 -20.45 -13.83 5.43
C THR A 155 -21.02 -13.09 4.24
N VAL A 156 -22.27 -12.61 4.36
CA VAL A 156 -22.94 -11.82 3.32
C VAL A 156 -23.26 -10.45 3.91
N VAL A 157 -22.66 -9.41 3.34
CA VAL A 157 -22.81 -8.03 3.80
C VAL A 157 -23.54 -7.24 2.73
N LYS A 158 -24.63 -6.57 3.11
CA LYS A 158 -25.31 -5.65 2.18
C LYS A 158 -24.55 -4.33 2.14
N PHE A 159 -24.39 -3.77 0.95
CA PHE A 159 -23.92 -2.40 0.83
C PHE A 159 -25.10 -1.45 0.61
N ALA A 160 -24.97 -0.21 1.09
CA ALA A 160 -26.00 0.83 1.06
C ALA A 160 -26.62 0.94 -0.34
N PRO A 161 -27.93 1.19 -0.51
CA PRO A 161 -28.53 1.33 -1.84
C PRO A 161 -28.16 2.67 -2.50
N GLU A 162 -28.31 2.77 -3.82
CA GLU A 162 -28.24 4.04 -4.60
C GLU A 162 -26.89 4.78 -4.62
N LEU A 163 -25.88 4.30 -3.92
CA LEU A 163 -24.51 4.82 -4.01
C LEU A 163 -23.70 4.09 -5.09
N ASP A 164 -22.81 4.82 -5.77
CA ASP A 164 -21.91 4.24 -6.77
C ASP A 164 -20.76 3.43 -6.15
N HIS A 165 -20.46 3.68 -4.88
CA HIS A 165 -19.43 2.99 -4.10
C HIS A 165 -20.01 1.85 -3.25
N ILE A 166 -19.16 0.90 -2.88
CA ILE A 166 -19.52 -0.24 -2.02
C ILE A 166 -19.40 0.23 -0.56
N VAL A 167 -20.46 0.84 -0.04
CA VAL A 167 -20.52 1.32 1.35
C VAL A 167 -21.14 0.26 2.26
N ILE A 168 -20.42 -0.21 3.27
CA ILE A 168 -20.92 -1.16 4.26
C ILE A 168 -20.97 -0.56 5.67
N GLU A 169 -21.90 -1.03 6.49
CA GLU A 169 -21.95 -0.70 7.91
C GLU A 169 -21.03 -1.64 8.70
N ALA A 170 -20.37 -1.09 9.71
CA ALA A 170 -19.58 -1.84 10.66
C ALA A 170 -19.76 -1.32 12.09
N GLY A 171 -19.73 -2.21 13.08
CA GLY A 171 -19.78 -1.88 14.50
C GLY A 171 -18.39 -1.69 15.10
N LEU A 172 -18.22 -0.73 15.99
CA LEU A 172 -16.96 -0.48 16.72
C LEU A 172 -17.02 -0.99 18.17
N SER A 173 -15.86 -0.99 18.85
CA SER A 173 -15.72 -1.38 20.27
C SER A 173 -16.57 -0.55 21.23
N ASP A 174 -16.82 0.72 20.90
CA ASP A 174 -17.68 1.64 21.67
C ASP A 174 -19.19 1.37 21.49
N GLY A 175 -19.56 0.42 20.62
CA GLY A 175 -20.93 0.05 20.30
C GLY A 175 -21.61 0.91 19.24
N SER A 176 -20.90 1.88 18.64
CA SER A 176 -21.41 2.66 17.51
C SER A 176 -21.37 1.86 16.20
N THR A 177 -22.27 2.22 15.28
CA THR A 177 -22.26 1.74 13.88
C THR A 177 -21.78 2.87 12.98
N VAL A 178 -20.87 2.57 12.07
CA VAL A 178 -20.19 3.52 11.18
C VAL A 178 -20.12 2.96 9.76
N ASN A 179 -19.90 3.82 8.76
CA ASN A 179 -19.82 3.39 7.35
C ASN A 179 -18.39 3.36 6.84
N PHE A 180 -18.06 2.29 6.13
CA PHE A 180 -16.79 2.13 5.41
C PHE A 180 -17.06 1.95 3.91
N VAL A 181 -16.18 2.49 3.07
CA VAL A 181 -16.11 2.08 1.66
C VAL A 181 -15.18 0.89 1.53
N VAL A 182 -15.56 -0.11 0.74
CA VAL A 182 -14.70 -1.25 0.41
C VAL A 182 -13.91 -0.94 -0.85
N ASP A 183 -12.59 -0.87 -0.72
CA ASP A 183 -11.72 -0.25 -1.73
C ASP A 183 -10.42 -1.06 -1.92
N ASN A 184 -10.33 -1.85 -3.00
CA ASN A 184 -9.08 -2.52 -3.36
C ASN A 184 -8.06 -1.58 -4.04
N GLY A 185 -8.40 -0.32 -4.29
CA GLY A 185 -7.53 0.72 -4.81
C GLY A 185 -6.57 1.31 -3.78
N THR A 186 -6.71 0.97 -2.49
CA THR A 186 -5.74 1.31 -1.44
C THR A 186 -5.03 0.05 -0.90
N PRO A 187 -3.70 0.10 -0.65
CA PRO A 187 -2.97 -1.02 -0.09
C PRO A 187 -3.33 -1.27 1.39
N ILE A 188 -3.43 -0.20 2.18
CA ILE A 188 -3.76 -0.26 3.61
C ILE A 188 -5.15 0.34 3.81
N SER A 189 -5.90 -0.18 4.76
CA SER A 189 -7.14 0.45 5.22
C SER A 189 -6.88 1.89 5.70
N ILE A 190 -7.82 2.78 5.45
CA ILE A 190 -7.72 4.21 5.77
C ILE A 190 -8.81 4.57 6.78
N ILE A 191 -8.46 5.38 7.78
CA ILE A 191 -9.41 6.07 8.66
C ILE A 191 -9.39 7.55 8.31
N ASP A 192 -10.57 8.16 8.20
CA ASP A 192 -10.66 9.60 8.01
C ASP A 192 -10.05 10.31 9.23
N ALA A 193 -9.09 11.21 8.97
CA ALA A 193 -8.34 11.93 10.00
C ALA A 193 -9.25 12.66 11.01
N ARG A 194 -10.47 13.05 10.64
CA ARG A 194 -11.47 13.65 11.55
C ARG A 194 -11.91 12.71 12.68
N TYR A 195 -11.70 11.40 12.53
CA TYR A 195 -12.10 10.36 13.47
C TYR A 195 -10.91 9.60 14.07
N ALA A 196 -9.68 9.98 13.77
CA ALA A 196 -8.47 9.30 14.25
C ALA A 196 -8.44 9.16 15.78
N ASP A 197 -8.87 10.19 16.51
CA ASP A 197 -8.91 10.22 17.99
C ASP A 197 -9.87 9.20 18.62
N ARG A 198 -10.67 8.48 17.82
CA ARG A 198 -11.53 7.38 18.28
C ARG A 198 -10.78 6.05 18.42
N PHE A 199 -9.57 5.98 17.89
CA PHE A 199 -8.78 4.75 17.79
C PHE A 199 -7.43 4.93 18.48
N GLU A 200 -6.81 3.82 18.87
CA GLU A 200 -5.50 3.86 19.52
C GLU A 200 -4.43 4.27 18.50
N PRO A 201 -3.66 5.34 18.75
CA PRO A 201 -2.60 5.75 17.84
C PRO A 201 -1.50 4.69 17.76
N LEU A 202 -1.03 4.42 16.55
CA LEU A 202 0.19 3.65 16.35
C LEU A 202 1.39 4.52 16.74
N GLY A 203 2.42 3.92 17.36
CA GLY A 203 3.67 4.66 17.63
C GLY A 203 4.27 5.23 16.35
N ASP A 204 4.93 6.40 16.42
CA ASP A 204 5.30 7.19 15.23
C ASP A 204 6.12 6.40 14.20
N LEU A 205 6.97 5.47 14.68
CA LEU A 205 7.74 4.58 13.82
C LEU A 205 6.83 3.70 12.96
N ALA A 206 5.86 3.00 13.55
CA ALA A 206 4.95 2.15 12.79
C ALA A 206 3.98 2.98 11.92
N ALA A 207 3.61 4.19 12.34
CA ALA A 207 2.80 5.10 11.54
C ALA A 207 3.53 5.60 10.29
N LEU A 208 4.78 6.04 10.40
CA LEU A 208 5.60 6.50 9.27
C LEU A 208 5.89 5.38 8.27
N GLN A 209 6.00 4.15 8.75
CA GLN A 209 6.20 2.97 7.92
C GLN A 209 4.96 2.63 7.08
N ALA A 210 3.77 2.71 7.69
CA ALA A 210 2.51 2.57 6.96
C ALA A 210 2.29 3.71 5.95
N MET A 211 2.78 4.93 6.23
CA MET A 211 2.66 6.10 5.34
C MET A 211 3.59 6.07 4.11
N GLY A 212 4.76 5.43 4.19
CA GLY A 212 5.65 5.23 3.02
C GLY A 212 5.02 4.39 1.90
N VAL A 213 4.00 3.60 2.23
CA VAL A 213 3.26 2.74 1.29
C VAL A 213 2.13 3.49 0.57
N SER A 214 1.60 4.58 1.16
CA SER A 214 0.47 5.34 0.62
C SER A 214 0.84 6.51 -0.31
N GLY A 215 2.13 6.84 -0.46
CA GLY A 215 2.60 7.83 -1.42
C GLY A 215 2.32 9.32 -1.10
N GLU A 216 1.46 9.64 -0.13
CA GLU A 216 1.18 11.03 0.30
C GLU A 216 1.71 11.35 1.71
N ILE A 217 2.48 12.44 1.81
CA ILE A 217 3.29 12.84 3.00
C ILE A 217 2.60 13.98 3.81
N GLY A 218 1.34 14.32 3.52
CA GLY A 218 0.65 15.46 4.15
C GLY A 218 -0.37 15.07 5.24
N ASN A 219 -0.08 15.37 6.51
CA ASN A 219 -1.04 15.26 7.65
C ASN A 219 -1.62 13.85 7.87
N THR A 220 -0.81 12.82 7.63
CA THR A 220 -1.19 11.43 7.81
C THR A 220 -0.58 10.88 9.13
N GLY A 221 -1.25 9.93 9.75
CA GLY A 221 -0.81 9.17 10.92
C GLY A 221 -1.22 7.71 10.78
N ALA A 222 -1.16 6.92 11.84
CA ALA A 222 -1.73 5.57 11.84
C ALA A 222 -2.40 5.25 13.16
N VAL A 223 -3.38 4.37 13.11
CA VAL A 223 -4.18 3.92 14.25
C VAL A 223 -4.39 2.42 14.20
N THR A 224 -4.70 1.85 15.36
CA THR A 224 -5.26 0.49 15.48
C THR A 224 -6.76 0.59 15.70
N VAL A 225 -7.53 -0.02 14.81
CA VAL A 225 -8.94 -0.29 15.02
C VAL A 225 -9.05 -1.57 15.84
N ASP A 226 -9.25 -1.42 17.15
CA ASP A 226 -9.28 -2.54 18.10
C ASP A 226 -10.27 -3.63 17.72
N LEU A 227 -11.48 -3.22 17.30
CA LEU A 227 -12.56 -4.11 16.91
C LEU A 227 -13.44 -3.48 15.84
N LEU A 228 -13.64 -4.22 14.77
CA LEU A 228 -14.59 -3.93 13.70
C LEU A 228 -15.51 -5.13 13.51
N LYS A 229 -16.82 -4.95 13.71
CA LYS A 229 -17.84 -5.98 13.52
C LYS A 229 -18.55 -5.76 12.20
N ILE A 230 -18.45 -6.70 11.28
CA ILE A 230 -19.14 -6.65 10.00
C ILE A 230 -20.06 -7.87 9.95
N GLU A 231 -21.37 -7.65 10.10
CA GLU A 231 -22.35 -8.72 10.23
C GLU A 231 -21.96 -9.74 11.33
N ASP A 232 -21.55 -10.95 10.96
CA ASP A 232 -21.19 -12.06 11.83
C ASP A 232 -19.68 -12.33 11.92
N ILE A 233 -18.85 -11.48 11.30
CA ILE A 233 -17.39 -11.50 11.47
C ILE A 233 -16.90 -10.38 12.38
N GLU A 234 -15.87 -10.68 13.15
CA GLU A 234 -15.16 -9.73 13.99
C GLU A 234 -13.71 -9.65 13.53
N ILE A 235 -13.26 -8.44 13.24
CA ILE A 235 -11.89 -8.10 12.88
C ILE A 235 -11.29 -7.38 14.08
N GLU A 236 -10.17 -7.88 14.60
CA GLU A 236 -9.49 -7.27 15.75
C GLU A 236 -8.08 -6.82 15.38
N ASN A 237 -7.69 -5.66 15.92
CA ASN A 237 -6.38 -5.05 15.74
C ASN A 237 -6.05 -4.72 14.27
N LEU A 238 -7.03 -4.21 13.51
CA LEU A 238 -6.80 -3.77 12.13
C LEU A 238 -6.00 -2.47 12.15
N MET A 239 -4.78 -2.49 11.61
CA MET A 239 -4.02 -1.27 11.36
C MET A 239 -4.67 -0.46 10.24
N ALA A 240 -4.74 0.85 10.42
CA ALA A 240 -5.13 1.77 9.36
C ALA A 240 -4.27 3.03 9.38
N ILE A 241 -4.02 3.61 8.21
CA ILE A 241 -3.44 4.95 8.11
C ILE A 241 -4.54 5.99 8.25
N THR A 242 -4.21 7.17 8.75
CA THR A 242 -5.16 8.28 8.84
C THR A 242 -4.92 9.27 7.73
N MET A 243 -5.97 9.69 7.04
CA MET A 243 -5.93 10.63 5.93
C MET A 243 -7.23 11.41 5.90
N ASP A 244 -7.21 12.70 5.55
CA ASP A 244 -8.47 13.42 5.36
C ASP A 244 -9.15 12.96 4.07
N ILE A 245 -10.22 12.19 4.20
CA ILE A 245 -11.06 11.71 3.10
C ILE A 245 -12.46 12.35 3.13
N SER A 246 -12.60 13.53 3.74
CA SER A 246 -13.89 14.19 3.95
C SER A 246 -14.68 14.45 2.67
N HIS A 247 -13.97 14.70 1.56
CA HIS A 247 -14.55 14.87 0.23
C HIS A 247 -15.40 13.68 -0.23
N LEU A 248 -15.08 12.46 0.21
CA LEU A 248 -15.84 11.26 -0.10
C LEU A 248 -17.17 11.23 0.64
N SER A 249 -17.18 11.67 1.91
CA SER A 249 -18.43 11.83 2.66
C SER A 249 -19.35 12.86 2.00
N ASP A 250 -18.78 13.99 1.57
CA ASP A 250 -19.51 15.05 0.89
C ASP A 250 -20.08 14.59 -0.46
N ALA A 251 -19.32 13.78 -1.21
CA ALA A 251 -19.75 13.26 -2.51
C ALA A 251 -20.88 12.22 -2.39
N LEU A 252 -20.87 11.41 -1.32
CA LEU A 252 -21.85 10.35 -1.08
C LEU A 252 -23.04 10.80 -0.22
N ASP A 253 -23.04 12.04 0.27
CA ASP A 253 -24.01 12.54 1.27
C ASP A 253 -24.19 11.56 2.45
N THR A 254 -23.10 10.91 2.83
CA THR A 254 -23.06 9.82 3.82
C THR A 254 -21.79 9.96 4.63
N GLU A 255 -21.88 9.88 5.95
CA GLU A 255 -20.70 9.92 6.82
C GLU A 255 -19.87 8.65 6.64
N ILE A 256 -18.69 8.77 6.02
CA ILE A 256 -17.72 7.69 5.81
C ILE A 256 -16.58 7.86 6.82
N ILE A 257 -16.36 6.87 7.67
CA ILE A 257 -15.29 6.92 8.67
C ILE A 257 -13.95 6.39 8.15
N GLY A 258 -13.98 5.62 7.06
CA GLY A 258 -12.78 5.00 6.53
C GLY A 258 -13.00 4.18 5.26
N LEU A 259 -11.90 3.63 4.74
CA LEU A 259 -11.81 2.72 3.62
C LEU A 259 -11.25 1.38 4.11
N LEU A 260 -11.86 0.27 3.71
CA LEU A 260 -11.30 -1.08 3.93
C LEU A 260 -10.53 -1.51 2.70
N GLY A 261 -9.22 -1.61 2.88
CA GLY A 261 -8.23 -1.75 1.81
C GLY A 261 -7.99 -3.16 1.31
N THR A 262 -6.93 -3.30 0.50
CA THR A 262 -6.42 -4.58 0.03
C THR A 262 -5.95 -5.48 1.18
N ASP A 263 -5.44 -4.89 2.25
CA ASP A 263 -5.10 -5.58 3.50
C ASP A 263 -6.28 -6.35 4.10
N PHE A 264 -7.44 -5.71 4.19
CA PHE A 264 -8.69 -6.32 4.62
C PHE A 264 -9.19 -7.34 3.60
N LEU A 265 -9.30 -6.96 2.33
CA LEU A 265 -9.83 -7.80 1.26
C LEU A 265 -8.98 -9.05 0.99
N GLY A 266 -7.67 -8.98 1.26
CA GLY A 266 -6.72 -10.08 1.17
C GLY A 266 -7.07 -11.30 2.03
N ARG A 267 -7.91 -11.12 3.06
CA ARG A 267 -8.36 -12.22 3.95
C ARG A 267 -9.51 -13.04 3.38
N PHE A 268 -10.01 -12.67 2.20
CA PHE A 268 -11.21 -13.26 1.61
C PHE A 268 -11.06 -13.54 0.11
N ALA A 269 -11.69 -14.60 -0.37
CA ALA A 269 -12.21 -14.64 -1.74
C ALA A 269 -13.52 -13.85 -1.73
N TRP A 270 -13.43 -12.55 -2.04
CA TRP A 270 -14.58 -11.65 -1.95
C TRP A 270 -15.36 -11.64 -3.26
N THR A 271 -16.68 -11.64 -3.16
CA THR A 271 -17.60 -11.65 -4.32
C THR A 271 -18.54 -10.46 -4.30
N LEU A 272 -18.54 -9.65 -5.36
CA LEU A 272 -19.54 -8.60 -5.55
C LEU A 272 -20.76 -9.12 -6.30
N ASP A 273 -21.94 -8.78 -5.79
CA ASP A 273 -23.23 -8.91 -6.45
C ASP A 273 -23.90 -7.53 -6.50
N TYR A 274 -23.70 -6.81 -7.60
CA TYR A 274 -24.27 -5.47 -7.79
C TYR A 274 -25.80 -5.50 -7.86
N SER A 275 -26.38 -6.53 -8.50
CA SER A 275 -27.84 -6.70 -8.59
C SER A 275 -28.46 -6.92 -7.22
N GLY A 276 -27.82 -7.73 -6.38
CA GLY A 276 -28.22 -8.01 -5.00
C GLY A 276 -27.77 -6.97 -3.96
N ARG A 277 -26.99 -5.95 -4.38
CA ARG A 277 -26.35 -4.93 -3.52
C ARG A 277 -25.66 -5.55 -2.29
N LYS A 278 -24.80 -6.54 -2.52
CA LYS A 278 -24.07 -7.24 -1.45
C LYS A 278 -22.67 -7.63 -1.87
N ILE A 279 -21.79 -7.69 -0.88
CA ILE A 279 -20.49 -8.34 -0.94
C ILE A 279 -20.56 -9.64 -0.12
N ILE A 280 -20.08 -10.75 -0.70
CA ILE A 280 -19.91 -12.01 0.01
C ILE A 280 -18.43 -12.18 0.34
N LEU A 281 -18.12 -12.42 1.60
CA LEU A 281 -16.77 -12.58 2.11
C LEU A 281 -16.55 -14.05 2.48
N SER A 282 -15.81 -14.78 1.65
CA SER A 282 -15.43 -16.18 1.91
C SER A 282 -14.01 -16.23 2.45
N ARG A 283 -13.85 -16.53 3.74
CA ARG A 283 -12.56 -16.44 4.44
C ARG A 283 -11.54 -17.44 3.92
N LEU A 284 -10.29 -17.00 3.90
CA LEU A 284 -9.13 -17.79 3.51
C LEU A 284 -8.25 -18.12 4.73
N ASP A 285 -7.49 -19.21 4.63
CA ASP A 285 -6.35 -19.49 5.51
C ASP A 285 -5.09 -18.71 5.04
N ASP A 286 -4.01 -18.81 5.80
CA ASP A 286 -2.73 -18.13 5.51
C ASP A 286 -2.10 -18.54 4.17
N ASN A 287 -2.58 -19.63 3.55
CA ASN A 287 -2.13 -20.11 2.24
C ASN A 287 -3.10 -19.73 1.11
N GLY A 288 -4.08 -18.86 1.36
CA GLY A 288 -5.06 -18.44 0.38
C GLY A 288 -6.15 -19.46 0.08
N ARG A 289 -6.32 -20.48 0.94
CA ARG A 289 -7.30 -21.55 0.74
C ARG A 289 -8.60 -21.23 1.47
N PRO A 290 -9.77 -21.42 0.84
CA PRO A 290 -11.05 -21.23 1.50
C PRO A 290 -11.20 -22.09 2.75
N LEU A 291 -11.68 -21.49 3.84
CA LEU A 291 -12.00 -22.22 5.07
C LEU A 291 -13.21 -23.16 4.89
N ASP A 292 -14.07 -22.88 3.91
CA ASP A 292 -15.18 -23.73 3.50
C ASP A 292 -15.15 -23.96 1.98
N GLU A 293 -14.59 -25.10 1.57
CA GLU A 293 -14.55 -25.51 0.15
C GLU A 293 -15.94 -25.85 -0.41
N THR A 294 -16.97 -25.97 0.43
CA THR A 294 -18.34 -26.27 0.00
C THR A 294 -19.17 -25.03 -0.30
N ASP A 295 -18.64 -23.83 -0.06
CA ASP A 295 -19.29 -22.58 -0.47
C ASP A 295 -19.66 -22.63 -1.96
N PRO A 296 -20.92 -22.42 -2.36
CA PRO A 296 -21.34 -22.46 -3.76
C PRO A 296 -20.55 -21.50 -4.66
N LEU A 297 -20.07 -20.37 -4.15
CA LEU A 297 -19.23 -19.44 -4.92
C LEU A 297 -17.82 -19.95 -5.15
N ILE A 298 -17.38 -20.93 -4.35
CA ILE A 298 -16.04 -21.51 -4.40
C ILE A 298 -16.05 -22.84 -5.14
N SER A 299 -17.03 -23.69 -4.84
CA SER A 299 -17.17 -25.06 -5.36
C SER A 299 -17.72 -25.13 -6.79
N THR A 300 -18.28 -24.04 -7.32
CA THR A 300 -18.79 -23.99 -8.70
C THR A 300 -17.78 -23.37 -9.64
N ASN A 301 -17.61 -24.00 -10.80
CA ASN A 301 -16.76 -23.46 -11.86
C ASN A 301 -17.32 -22.13 -12.36
N PRO A 302 -16.48 -21.10 -12.52
CA PRO A 302 -16.91 -19.85 -13.11
C PRO A 302 -17.20 -20.01 -14.60
N SER A 303 -18.04 -19.13 -15.14
CA SER A 303 -18.26 -19.02 -16.58
C SER A 303 -17.03 -18.45 -17.28
N HIS A 304 -16.36 -17.51 -16.62
CA HIS A 304 -15.16 -16.85 -17.12
C HIS A 304 -14.14 -16.65 -16.01
N THR A 305 -12.87 -16.74 -16.38
CA THR A 305 -11.74 -16.40 -15.51
C THR A 305 -10.88 -15.39 -16.25
N ILE A 306 -10.60 -14.26 -15.60
CA ILE A 306 -9.77 -13.18 -16.11
C ILE A 306 -8.55 -13.11 -15.20
N GLY A 307 -7.36 -13.35 -15.75
CA GLY A 307 -6.11 -13.16 -15.03
C GLY A 307 -5.73 -11.69 -14.98
N PHE A 308 -5.08 -11.27 -13.90
CA PHE A 308 -4.47 -9.95 -13.77
C PHE A 308 -3.00 -10.07 -13.39
N GLU A 309 -2.21 -9.05 -13.72
CA GLU A 309 -0.90 -8.85 -13.12
C GLU A 309 -1.09 -7.98 -11.87
N ARG A 310 -0.49 -8.37 -10.74
CA ARG A 310 -0.62 -7.62 -9.49
C ARG A 310 0.69 -6.98 -9.12
N THR A 311 0.65 -5.67 -8.89
CA THR A 311 1.76 -4.93 -8.29
C THR A 311 1.23 -4.23 -7.04
N MET A 312 1.67 -4.66 -5.86
CA MET A 312 1.09 -4.30 -4.56
C MET A 312 -0.45 -4.49 -4.55
N HIS A 313 -1.20 -3.40 -4.62
CA HIS A 313 -2.67 -3.34 -4.57
C HIS A 313 -3.30 -3.10 -5.95
N LEU A 314 -2.50 -2.87 -7.00
CA LEU A 314 -2.99 -2.58 -8.34
C LEU A 314 -3.18 -3.86 -9.15
N LEU A 315 -4.40 -4.06 -9.68
CA LEU A 315 -4.80 -5.24 -10.44
C LEU A 315 -4.84 -4.90 -11.93
N TYR A 316 -3.74 -5.10 -12.64
CA TYR A 316 -3.60 -4.77 -14.05
C TYR A 316 -4.28 -5.79 -14.96
N VAL A 317 -5.11 -5.30 -15.86
CA VAL A 317 -5.72 -6.07 -16.96
C VAL A 317 -5.62 -5.32 -18.28
N ALA A 318 -5.58 -6.06 -19.38
CA ALA A 318 -5.68 -5.46 -20.71
C ALA A 318 -7.15 -5.15 -21.04
N ALA A 319 -7.42 -3.91 -21.42
CA ALA A 319 -8.73 -3.46 -21.88
C ALA A 319 -8.65 -2.94 -23.33
N GLU A 320 -9.56 -3.40 -24.18
CA GLU A 320 -9.67 -2.96 -25.57
C GLU A 320 -10.87 -2.03 -25.76
N PHE A 321 -10.59 -0.77 -26.08
CA PHE A 321 -11.60 0.30 -26.20
C PHE A 321 -12.11 0.50 -27.63
N ALA A 322 -11.37 -0.03 -28.60
CA ALA A 322 -11.70 -0.10 -30.01
C ALA A 322 -10.79 -1.13 -30.69
N PRO A 323 -11.12 -1.65 -31.89
CA PRO A 323 -10.26 -2.58 -32.60
C PRO A 323 -8.81 -2.09 -32.74
N GLY A 324 -7.89 -2.76 -32.03
CA GLY A 324 -6.46 -2.42 -32.03
C GLY A 324 -6.04 -1.29 -31.07
N VAL A 325 -6.96 -0.74 -30.26
CA VAL A 325 -6.67 0.22 -29.20
C VAL A 325 -6.79 -0.47 -27.85
N VAL A 326 -5.67 -0.99 -27.37
CA VAL A 326 -5.54 -1.70 -26.09
C VAL A 326 -4.78 -0.82 -25.09
N ALA A 327 -5.21 -0.85 -23.84
CA ALA A 327 -4.64 -0.11 -22.73
C ALA A 327 -4.47 -1.02 -21.50
N ASN A 328 -3.45 -0.76 -20.69
CA ASN A 328 -3.27 -1.42 -19.40
C ASN A 328 -4.05 -0.64 -18.34
N VAL A 329 -5.12 -1.24 -17.82
CA VAL A 329 -5.99 -0.59 -16.84
C VAL A 329 -5.89 -1.30 -15.50
N ILE A 330 -6.11 -0.57 -14.41
CA ILE A 330 -6.28 -1.15 -13.08
C ILE A 330 -7.76 -1.40 -12.80
N LEU A 331 -8.07 -2.50 -12.14
CA LEU A 331 -9.42 -2.79 -11.64
C LEU A 331 -9.57 -2.32 -10.19
N ASP A 332 -10.57 -1.47 -9.97
CA ASP A 332 -10.72 -0.72 -8.72
C ASP A 332 -12.18 -0.75 -8.22
N SER A 333 -12.41 -1.29 -7.02
CA SER A 333 -13.74 -1.33 -6.39
C SER A 333 -14.12 -0.01 -5.72
N GLY A 334 -13.13 0.83 -5.41
CA GLY A 334 -13.31 2.20 -4.93
C GLY A 334 -13.69 3.16 -6.04
N ALA A 335 -13.49 2.80 -7.32
CA ALA A 335 -13.90 3.63 -8.44
C ALA A 335 -15.39 3.48 -8.77
N GLY A 336 -16.15 4.59 -8.68
CA GLY A 336 -17.55 4.66 -9.14
C GLY A 336 -17.73 4.58 -10.66
N GLY A 337 -16.67 4.75 -11.44
CA GLY A 337 -16.70 4.75 -12.91
C GLY A 337 -15.33 4.53 -13.55
N GLY A 338 -15.27 4.62 -14.88
CA GLY A 338 -14.03 4.44 -15.63
C GLY A 338 -13.29 5.75 -15.87
N VAL A 339 -11.96 5.69 -15.91
CA VAL A 339 -11.07 6.79 -16.33
C VAL A 339 -10.06 6.25 -17.33
N ILE A 340 -9.76 7.00 -18.38
CA ILE A 340 -8.62 6.75 -19.27
C ILE A 340 -7.77 8.00 -19.42
N THR A 341 -6.49 7.80 -19.73
CA THR A 341 -5.61 8.92 -20.01
C THR A 341 -5.90 9.57 -21.37
N PRO A 342 -5.54 10.86 -21.55
CA PRO A 342 -5.66 11.53 -22.84
C PRO A 342 -4.95 10.79 -23.98
N GLU A 343 -3.84 10.10 -23.73
CA GLU A 343 -3.09 9.38 -24.76
C GLU A 343 -3.83 8.16 -25.30
N ILE A 344 -4.65 7.49 -24.48
CA ILE A 344 -5.55 6.43 -24.97
C ILE A 344 -6.68 7.07 -25.76
N PHE A 345 -7.27 8.15 -25.26
CA PHE A 345 -8.35 8.86 -25.94
C PHE A 345 -7.94 9.33 -27.35
N GLU A 346 -6.73 9.89 -27.51
CA GLU A 346 -6.21 10.35 -28.81
C GLU A 346 -6.03 9.22 -29.84
N LYS A 347 -5.90 7.96 -29.40
CA LYS A 347 -5.79 6.78 -30.27
C LYS A 347 -7.16 6.27 -30.72
N LEU A 348 -8.26 6.68 -30.08
CA LEU A 348 -9.59 6.19 -30.41
C LEU A 348 -10.08 6.75 -31.76
N PRO A 349 -10.56 5.89 -32.68
CA PRO A 349 -11.25 6.37 -33.87
C PRO A 349 -12.52 7.15 -33.48
N GLU A 350 -12.78 8.31 -34.08
CA GLU A 350 -13.97 9.15 -33.77
C GLU A 350 -15.31 8.39 -33.83
N LYS A 351 -15.40 7.33 -34.65
CA LYS A 351 -16.62 6.51 -34.79
C LYS A 351 -16.76 5.42 -33.74
N SER A 352 -15.76 5.20 -32.89
CA SER A 352 -15.69 4.11 -31.91
C SER A 352 -16.27 4.46 -30.55
N TYR A 353 -16.64 5.72 -30.32
CA TYR A 353 -17.27 6.16 -29.07
C TYR A 353 -18.37 7.17 -29.34
N GLU A 354 -19.21 7.41 -28.34
CA GLU A 354 -20.16 8.51 -28.28
C GLU A 354 -19.66 9.54 -27.28
N PRO A 355 -19.61 10.84 -27.63
CA PRO A 355 -19.21 11.87 -26.67
C PRO A 355 -20.30 12.04 -25.60
N GLY A 356 -19.89 12.03 -24.34
CA GLY A 356 -20.74 12.35 -23.20
C GLY A 356 -20.75 13.86 -22.90
N GLU A 357 -21.54 14.25 -21.91
CA GLU A 357 -21.46 15.59 -21.32
C GLU A 357 -20.18 15.73 -20.48
N SER A 358 -19.82 16.97 -20.14
CA SER A 358 -18.77 17.20 -19.15
C SER A 358 -19.24 16.74 -17.78
N ASP A 359 -18.38 16.00 -17.08
CA ASP A 359 -18.64 15.50 -15.73
C ASP A 359 -17.64 16.10 -14.73
N THR A 360 -17.85 15.88 -13.43
CA THR A 360 -16.91 16.27 -12.37
C THR A 360 -16.25 15.03 -11.78
N LEU A 361 -14.94 14.91 -11.96
CA LEU A 361 -14.11 13.90 -11.32
C LEU A 361 -13.49 14.48 -10.04
N MET A 362 -13.43 13.68 -8.98
CA MET A 362 -12.67 13.99 -7.76
C MET A 362 -12.08 12.70 -7.23
N GLY A 363 -10.75 12.66 -7.07
CA GLY A 363 -10.01 11.52 -6.52
C GLY A 363 -9.40 11.83 -5.17
N ALA A 364 -8.40 11.03 -4.77
CA ALA A 364 -7.70 11.16 -3.49
C ALA A 364 -7.05 12.55 -3.27
N ASP A 365 -6.62 13.21 -4.35
CA ASP A 365 -6.02 14.55 -4.33
C ASP A 365 -7.00 15.70 -4.00
N LYS A 366 -8.30 15.39 -3.87
CA LYS A 366 -9.40 16.33 -3.57
C LYS A 366 -9.61 17.40 -4.65
N GLU A 367 -8.92 17.32 -5.78
CA GLU A 367 -9.09 18.29 -6.85
C GLU A 367 -10.32 17.94 -7.69
N LYS A 368 -11.34 18.80 -7.63
CA LYS A 368 -12.49 18.70 -8.53
C LYS A 368 -12.07 19.12 -9.93
N ARG A 369 -12.16 18.19 -10.89
CA ARG A 369 -11.84 18.43 -12.29
C ARG A 369 -13.08 18.26 -13.15
N VAL A 370 -13.37 19.27 -13.97
CA VAL A 370 -14.36 19.12 -15.04
C VAL A 370 -13.71 18.33 -16.16
N VAL A 371 -14.17 17.11 -16.37
CA VAL A 371 -13.61 16.15 -17.32
C VAL A 371 -14.56 15.97 -18.49
N LYS A 372 -14.00 15.62 -19.65
CA LYS A 372 -14.81 15.12 -20.77
C LYS A 372 -15.05 13.64 -20.56
N SER A 373 -16.24 13.18 -20.91
CA SER A 373 -16.58 11.76 -20.85
C SER A 373 -16.92 11.21 -22.24
N ILE A 374 -16.72 9.92 -22.40
CA ILE A 374 -17.11 9.16 -23.60
C ILE A 374 -17.78 7.85 -23.20
N THR A 375 -18.58 7.31 -24.11
CA THR A 375 -19.08 5.94 -24.03
C THR A 375 -18.53 5.16 -25.22
N PRO A 376 -17.55 4.27 -25.04
CA PRO A 376 -17.07 3.41 -26.12
C PRO A 376 -18.20 2.53 -26.64
N LYS A 377 -18.27 2.36 -27.97
CA LYS A 377 -19.24 1.43 -28.60
C LYS A 377 -18.92 -0.03 -28.29
N GLU A 378 -17.69 -0.32 -27.94
CA GLU A 378 -17.26 -1.60 -27.40
C GLU A 378 -16.03 -1.37 -26.51
N LEU A 379 -16.18 -1.60 -25.20
CA LEU A 379 -15.08 -1.79 -24.27
C LEU A 379 -15.05 -3.28 -23.90
N ARG A 380 -13.92 -3.94 -24.13
CA ARG A 380 -13.72 -5.36 -23.83
C ARG A 380 -12.62 -5.58 -22.80
N ILE A 381 -12.91 -6.38 -21.78
CA ILE A 381 -11.94 -6.90 -20.81
C ILE A 381 -12.12 -8.42 -20.73
N GLY A 382 -11.11 -9.16 -21.17
CA GLY A 382 -11.21 -10.61 -21.33
C GLY A 382 -12.41 -11.02 -22.21
N PRO A 383 -13.31 -11.91 -21.73
CA PRO A 383 -14.49 -12.35 -22.48
C PRO A 383 -15.70 -11.41 -22.36
N VAL A 384 -15.63 -10.34 -21.58
CA VAL A 384 -16.75 -9.42 -21.34
C VAL A 384 -16.58 -8.17 -22.20
N SER A 385 -17.61 -7.83 -22.96
CA SER A 385 -17.71 -6.59 -23.73
C SER A 385 -18.94 -5.79 -23.31
N ARG A 386 -18.82 -4.46 -23.24
CA ARG A 386 -19.94 -3.55 -22.99
C ARG A 386 -19.88 -2.31 -23.86
N SER A 387 -21.03 -1.69 -24.11
CA SER A 387 -21.18 -0.49 -24.96
C SER A 387 -21.87 0.67 -24.24
N ASP A 388 -22.10 0.53 -22.94
CA ASP A 388 -22.88 1.43 -22.08
C ASP A 388 -22.06 1.91 -20.87
N TYR A 389 -20.74 1.70 -20.88
CA TYR A 389 -19.85 2.15 -19.82
C TYR A 389 -19.30 3.55 -20.11
N ILE A 390 -19.61 4.49 -19.23
CA ILE A 390 -19.14 5.88 -19.32
C ILE A 390 -17.73 5.96 -18.74
N ILE A 391 -16.86 6.68 -19.44
CA ILE A 391 -15.43 6.78 -19.13
C ILE A 391 -15.03 8.25 -19.18
N ALA A 392 -14.50 8.76 -18.09
CA ALA A 392 -13.90 10.07 -18.02
C ALA A 392 -12.50 10.09 -18.64
N ILE A 393 -12.11 11.23 -19.20
CA ILE A 393 -10.77 11.48 -19.73
C ILE A 393 -10.05 12.41 -18.75
N SER A 394 -9.04 11.89 -18.07
CA SER A 394 -8.27 12.62 -17.06
C SER A 394 -6.81 12.18 -17.05
N ASP A 395 -5.94 13.06 -16.59
CA ASP A 395 -4.54 12.73 -16.33
C ASP A 395 -4.45 11.80 -15.11
N LEU A 396 -3.61 10.77 -15.21
CA LEU A 396 -3.36 9.76 -14.19
C LEU A 396 -1.87 9.68 -13.82
N SER A 397 -1.04 10.65 -14.23
CA SER A 397 0.40 10.62 -13.98
C SER A 397 0.79 10.56 -12.49
N HIS A 398 -0.11 10.92 -11.58
CA HIS A 398 0.09 10.81 -10.13
C HIS A 398 0.10 9.34 -9.65
N LEU A 399 -0.44 8.40 -10.44
CA LEU A 399 -0.40 6.96 -10.18
C LEU A 399 0.83 6.28 -10.82
N ASP A 400 1.54 6.99 -11.71
CA ASP A 400 2.79 6.52 -12.28
C ASP A 400 3.91 6.70 -11.25
N ILE A 401 3.96 5.79 -10.27
CA ILE A 401 5.01 5.75 -9.25
C ILE A 401 6.31 5.27 -9.92
N GLU A 402 7.40 6.03 -9.75
CA GLU A 402 8.73 5.60 -10.20
C GLU A 402 9.09 4.24 -9.56
N GLY A 403 9.32 3.21 -10.40
CA GLY A 403 9.57 1.83 -9.97
C GLY A 403 8.40 0.86 -10.14
N LEU A 404 7.20 1.33 -10.54
CA LEU A 404 6.16 0.41 -11.02
C LEU A 404 6.50 -0.06 -12.44
N PRO A 405 6.42 -1.37 -12.75
CA PRO A 405 6.86 -1.91 -14.03
C PRO A 405 5.93 -1.51 -15.20
N THR A 406 4.72 -1.04 -14.92
CA THR A 406 3.67 -0.81 -15.93
C THR A 406 2.93 0.50 -15.67
N LYS A 407 2.97 1.39 -16.68
CA LYS A 407 2.18 2.64 -16.73
C LYS A 407 0.69 2.33 -16.57
N VAL A 408 -0.02 3.15 -15.80
CA VAL A 408 -1.48 3.05 -15.68
C VAL A 408 -2.14 3.88 -16.79
N ASP A 409 -2.72 3.21 -17.80
CA ASP A 409 -3.41 3.87 -18.90
C ASP A 409 -4.89 4.19 -18.58
N GLY A 410 -5.42 3.62 -17.49
CA GLY A 410 -6.79 3.85 -17.05
C GLY A 410 -7.16 3.11 -15.77
N ILE A 411 -8.30 3.51 -15.20
CA ILE A 411 -8.96 2.89 -14.05
C ILE A 411 -10.31 2.39 -14.53
N ILE A 412 -10.66 1.13 -14.22
CA ILE A 412 -11.97 0.58 -14.52
C ILE A 412 -12.60 0.06 -13.22
N GLY A 413 -13.76 0.62 -12.90
CA GLY A 413 -14.58 0.19 -11.77
C GLY A 413 -15.06 -1.25 -11.91
N TYR A 414 -15.23 -1.96 -10.79
CA TYR A 414 -15.82 -3.31 -10.78
C TYR A 414 -17.28 -3.34 -11.31
N ASN A 415 -17.95 -2.18 -11.33
CA ASN A 415 -19.23 -2.02 -12.01
C ASN A 415 -19.16 -2.30 -13.52
N PHE A 416 -17.96 -2.43 -14.12
CA PHE A 416 -17.75 -3.02 -15.45
C PHE A 416 -18.32 -4.43 -15.60
N PHE A 417 -18.30 -5.22 -14.53
CA PHE A 417 -18.76 -6.60 -14.52
C PHE A 417 -20.12 -6.78 -13.81
N GLN A 418 -20.90 -5.72 -13.63
CA GLN A 418 -22.12 -5.72 -12.79
C GLN A 418 -23.21 -6.75 -13.16
N ASP A 419 -23.18 -7.32 -14.36
CA ASP A 419 -24.09 -8.39 -14.81
C ASP A 419 -23.69 -9.79 -14.32
N TRP A 420 -22.59 -9.87 -13.56
CA TRP A 420 -22.01 -11.10 -13.03
C TRP A 420 -21.90 -11.04 -11.51
N LEU A 421 -21.80 -12.20 -10.89
CA LEU A 421 -21.14 -12.34 -9.60
C LEU A 421 -19.63 -12.32 -9.85
N ILE A 422 -18.92 -11.42 -9.18
CA ILE A 422 -17.52 -11.11 -9.45
C ILE A 422 -16.69 -11.55 -8.25
N THR A 423 -16.03 -12.70 -8.32
CA THR A 423 -15.18 -13.20 -7.24
C THR A 423 -13.71 -12.88 -7.52
N THR A 424 -13.05 -12.16 -6.62
CA THR A 424 -11.62 -11.81 -6.75
C THR A 424 -10.77 -12.71 -5.87
N TRP A 425 -9.66 -13.18 -6.43
CA TRP A 425 -8.67 -14.03 -5.76
C TRP A 425 -7.27 -13.44 -5.89
N PHE A 426 -6.75 -12.84 -4.81
CA PHE A 426 -5.41 -12.27 -4.81
C PHE A 426 -4.30 -13.33 -4.96
N ASP A 427 -4.35 -14.45 -4.22
CA ASP A 427 -3.30 -15.48 -4.32
C ASP A 427 -3.24 -16.21 -5.66
N LYS A 428 -4.34 -16.19 -6.41
CA LYS A 428 -4.44 -16.80 -7.75
C LYS A 428 -4.24 -15.78 -8.86
N ASN A 429 -4.22 -14.48 -8.54
CA ASN A 429 -4.25 -13.37 -9.47
C ASN A 429 -5.36 -13.48 -10.54
N VAL A 430 -6.58 -13.80 -10.12
CA VAL A 430 -7.73 -13.92 -11.03
C VAL A 430 -9.00 -13.27 -10.49
N ILE A 431 -9.83 -12.81 -11.42
CA ILE A 431 -11.25 -12.54 -11.22
C ILE A 431 -12.05 -13.64 -11.92
N GLU A 432 -13.03 -14.17 -11.20
CA GLU A 432 -13.94 -15.20 -11.66
C GLU A 432 -15.34 -14.63 -11.80
N LEU A 433 -15.96 -14.84 -12.96
CA LEU A 433 -17.31 -14.37 -13.25
C LEU A 433 -18.28 -15.53 -13.26
N ARG A 434 -19.32 -15.45 -12.43
CA ARG A 434 -20.41 -16.42 -12.34
C ARG A 434 -21.74 -15.77 -12.69
N PRO A 435 -22.69 -16.51 -13.29
CA PRO A 435 -24.00 -15.96 -13.59
C PRO A 435 -24.72 -15.59 -12.29
N ILE A 436 -25.41 -14.46 -12.28
CA ILE A 436 -26.28 -14.08 -11.17
C ILE A 436 -27.45 -15.09 -11.11
N PRO A 437 -27.70 -15.73 -9.96
CA PRO A 437 -28.83 -16.64 -9.78
C PRO A 437 -30.14 -15.93 -10.14
N LYS A 438 -30.96 -16.58 -10.97
CA LYS A 438 -32.27 -16.07 -11.40
C LYS A 438 -33.33 -16.13 -10.31
#